data_AF-A0A8B7E488-F1
#
_entry.id   AF-A0A8B7E488-F1
#
_cell.length_a   1.000
_cell.length_b   1.000
_cell.length_c   1.000
_cell.angle_alpha   90.00
_cell.angle_beta   90.00
_cell.angle_gamma   90.00
#
_symmetry.space_group_name_H-M   'P 1'
#
loop_
_entity.id
_entity.type
_entity.pdbx_description
1 polymer ?
#
loop_
_entity_poly.entity_id
_entity_poly.type
_entity_poly.pdbx_seq_one_letter_code
_entity_poly.pdbx_strand_id
1 'polypeptide(L)'
;MIDVKGYLMHMSSTSKLGDRWSVLQQFYEKRLWHELTIELLSFIKDDYFKTNKGLIEIYENFLSDFEHRINHLSLVEMIIIISQEVTDYDKATELFKKTQDKVVLIFFL
;
A
#
# COMPACT_ATOMS: atom_id res chain seq x y z
N MET A 1 -5.24 -1.67 16.91
CA MET A 1 -4.19 -2.37 16.13
C MET A 1 -4.84 -2.81 14.84
N ILE A 2 -4.18 -2.54 13.72
CA ILE A 2 -4.63 -3.03 12.41
C ILE A 2 -4.37 -4.54 12.39
N ASP A 3 -5.39 -5.35 12.10
CA ASP A 3 -5.22 -6.80 11.96
C ASP A 3 -4.76 -7.14 10.54
N VAL A 4 -3.47 -6.90 10.29
CA VAL A 4 -2.85 -7.13 8.98
C VAL A 4 -2.97 -8.59 8.55
N LYS A 5 -2.80 -9.54 9.48
CA LYS A 5 -2.87 -10.97 9.16
C LYS A 5 -4.29 -11.39 8.77
N GLY A 6 -5.30 -10.95 9.52
CA GLY A 6 -6.70 -11.19 9.19
C GLY A 6 -7.08 -10.61 7.83
N TYR A 7 -6.62 -9.37 7.54
CA TYR A 7 -6.83 -8.72 6.25
C TYR A 7 -6.21 -9.52 5.08
N LEU A 8 -4.94 -9.92 5.20
CA LEU A 8 -4.24 -10.69 4.16
C LEU A 8 -4.87 -12.07 3.94
N MET A 9 -5.28 -12.76 5.01
CA MET A 9 -5.94 -14.07 4.92
C MET A 9 -7.34 -13.97 4.28
N HIS A 10 -8.08 -12.91 4.56
CA HIS A 10 -9.36 -12.65 3.91
C HIS A 10 -9.16 -12.41 2.40
N MET A 11 -8.24 -11.50 2.05
CA MET A 11 -7.96 -11.14 0.66
C MET A 11 -7.42 -12.30 -0.17
N SER A 12 -6.59 -13.18 0.41
CA SER A 12 -6.11 -14.37 -0.29
C SER A 12 -7.21 -15.37 -0.65
N SER A 13 -8.32 -15.36 0.10
CA SER A 13 -9.45 -16.28 -0.10
C SER A 13 -10.56 -15.71 -0.98
N THR A 14 -10.77 -14.39 -0.98
CA THR A 14 -11.93 -13.74 -1.63
C THR A 14 -11.57 -12.95 -2.89
N SER A 15 -10.32 -12.51 -3.04
CA SER A 15 -9.89 -11.69 -4.16
C SER A 15 -9.60 -12.54 -5.40
N LYS A 16 -9.87 -11.98 -6.60
CA LYS A 16 -9.42 -12.57 -7.87
C LYS A 16 -7.88 -12.69 -7.96
N LEU A 17 -7.16 -11.88 -7.19
CA LEU A 17 -5.70 -11.91 -7.11
C LEU A 17 -5.20 -12.72 -5.90
N GLY A 18 -5.99 -13.70 -5.42
CA GLY A 18 -5.72 -14.46 -4.19
C GLY A 18 -4.33 -15.09 -4.12
N ASP A 19 -3.79 -15.57 -5.26
CA ASP A 19 -2.44 -16.12 -5.33
C ASP A 19 -1.37 -15.06 -5.02
N ARG A 20 -1.50 -13.85 -5.57
CA ARG A 20 -0.58 -12.74 -5.31
C ARG A 20 -0.70 -12.24 -3.88
N TRP A 21 -1.92 -12.19 -3.33
CA TRP A 21 -2.15 -11.92 -1.90
C TRP A 21 -1.45 -12.94 -1.00
N SER A 22 -1.48 -14.21 -1.37
CA SER A 22 -0.78 -15.27 -0.64
C SER A 22 0.75 -15.09 -0.66
N VAL A 23 1.31 -14.63 -1.78
CA VAL A 23 2.74 -14.28 -1.88
C VAL A 23 3.08 -13.10 -0.96
N LEU A 24 2.29 -12.02 -1.00
CA LEU A 24 2.46 -10.88 -0.10
C LEU A 24 2.38 -11.29 1.38
N GLN A 25 1.43 -12.16 1.73
CA GLN A 25 1.31 -12.71 3.08
C GLN A 25 2.57 -13.47 3.49
N GLN A 26 3.10 -14.34 2.63
CA GLN A 26 4.33 -15.09 2.92
C GLN A 26 5.53 -14.16 3.14
N PHE A 27 5.70 -13.13 2.32
CA PHE A 27 6.79 -12.16 2.50
C PHE A 27 6.62 -11.34 3.77
N TYR A 28 5.39 -10.93 4.10
CA TYR A 28 5.09 -10.21 5.33
C TYR A 28 5.36 -11.07 6.59
N GLU A 29 4.89 -12.31 6.62
CA GLU A 29 5.10 -13.22 7.75
C GLU A 29 6.59 -13.55 7.98
N LYS A 30 7.34 -13.73 6.90
CA LYS A 30 8.80 -13.96 6.93
C LYS A 30 9.61 -12.68 7.12
N ARG A 31 8.95 -11.51 7.18
CA ARG A 31 9.58 -10.18 7.30
C ARG A 31 10.60 -9.89 6.19
N LEU A 32 10.31 -10.36 4.98
CA LEU A 32 11.11 -10.13 3.78
C LEU A 32 10.75 -8.78 3.17
N TRP A 33 11.14 -7.69 3.84
CA TRP A 33 10.68 -6.33 3.50
C TRP A 33 11.05 -5.90 2.08
N HIS A 34 12.23 -6.30 1.60
CA HIS A 34 12.67 -5.98 0.24
C HIS A 34 11.77 -6.63 -0.82
N GLU A 35 11.64 -7.97 -0.76
CA GLU A 35 10.77 -8.72 -1.67
C GLU A 35 9.32 -8.28 -1.56
N LEU A 36 8.85 -8.02 -0.33
CA LEU A 36 7.50 -7.51 -0.09
C LEU A 36 7.27 -6.16 -0.79
N THR A 37 8.25 -5.25 -0.73
CA THR A 37 8.14 -3.93 -1.37
C THR A 37 8.07 -4.05 -2.89
N ILE A 38 8.93 -4.88 -3.47
CA ILE A 38 8.96 -5.10 -4.92
C ILE A 38 7.64 -5.70 -5.40
N GLU A 39 7.19 -6.76 -4.72
CA GLU A 39 5.95 -7.44 -5.09
C GLU A 39 4.74 -6.53 -4.88
N LEU A 40 4.67 -5.79 -3.77
CA LEU A 40 3.56 -4.87 -3.53
C LEU A 40 3.51 -3.73 -4.56
N LEU A 41 4.66 -3.15 -4.91
CA LEU A 41 4.72 -2.11 -5.95
C LEU A 41 4.27 -2.64 -7.31
N SER A 42 4.64 -3.87 -7.66
CA SER A 42 4.16 -4.56 -8.86
C SER A 42 2.66 -4.86 -8.77
N PHE A 43 2.18 -5.24 -7.59
CA PHE A 43 0.79 -5.60 -7.32
C PHE A 43 -0.16 -4.41 -7.48
N ILE A 44 0.16 -3.25 -6.89
CA ILE A 44 -0.69 -2.06 -7.00
C ILE A 44 -0.72 -1.45 -8.41
N LYS A 45 0.22 -1.82 -9.28
CA LYS A 45 0.27 -1.42 -10.69
C LYS A 45 -0.55 -2.33 -11.61
N ASP A 46 -1.11 -3.41 -11.08
CA ASP A 46 -1.92 -4.36 -11.85
C ASP A 46 -3.16 -3.66 -12.44
N ASP A 47 -3.48 -3.99 -13.70
CA ASP A 47 -4.63 -3.42 -14.41
C ASP A 47 -5.96 -3.68 -13.70
N TYR A 48 -6.02 -4.69 -12.82
CA TYR A 48 -7.14 -4.94 -11.92
C TYR A 48 -7.58 -3.68 -11.16
N PHE A 49 -6.64 -2.89 -10.62
CA PHE A 49 -6.94 -1.74 -9.77
C PHE A 49 -7.45 -0.52 -10.55
N LYS A 50 -7.21 -0.46 -11.87
CA LYS A 50 -7.77 0.59 -12.73
C LYS A 50 -9.30 0.53 -12.80
N THR A 51 -9.88 -0.67 -12.69
CA THR A 51 -11.33 -0.88 -12.82
C THR A 51 -12.01 -1.10 -11.46
N ASN A 52 -11.36 -1.80 -10.54
CA ASN A 52 -12.01 -2.30 -9.32
C ASN A 52 -11.78 -1.44 -8.08
N LYS A 53 -10.89 -0.44 -8.14
CA LYS A 53 -10.47 0.36 -6.98
C LYS A 53 -9.92 -0.54 -5.85
N GLY A 54 -9.62 0.03 -4.68
CA GLY A 54 -9.16 -0.69 -3.48
C GLY A 54 -7.75 -0.32 -3.02
N LEU A 55 -7.00 0.51 -3.75
CA LEU A 55 -5.62 0.88 -3.39
C LEU A 55 -5.52 1.61 -2.05
N ILE A 56 -6.53 2.43 -1.70
CA ILE A 56 -6.60 3.12 -0.41
C ILE A 56 -6.73 2.12 0.74
N GLU A 57 -7.56 1.09 0.57
CA GLU A 57 -7.77 0.05 1.58
C GLU A 57 -6.48 -0.75 1.82
N ILE A 58 -5.71 -1.01 0.75
CA ILE A 58 -4.39 -1.64 0.83
C ILE A 58 -3.42 -0.76 1.62
N TYR A 59 -3.46 0.57 1.43
CA TYR A 59 -2.62 1.46 2.22
C TYR A 59 -2.95 1.35 3.71
N GLU A 60 -4.22 1.53 4.05
CA GLU A 60 -4.68 1.62 5.43
C GLU A 60 -4.51 0.29 6.18
N ASN A 61 -4.86 -0.83 5.56
CA ASN A 61 -4.88 -2.14 6.22
C ASN A 61 -3.59 -2.93 6.07
N PHE A 62 -2.66 -2.51 5.20
CA PHE A 62 -1.44 -3.25 4.94
C PHE A 62 -0.17 -2.39 4.89
N LEU A 63 -0.04 -1.45 3.95
CA LEU A 63 1.22 -0.72 3.75
C LEU A 63 1.61 0.12 4.98
N SER A 64 0.63 0.73 5.66
CA SER A 64 0.86 1.59 6.83
C SER A 64 1.58 0.89 7.99
N ASP A 65 1.48 -0.44 8.10
CA ASP A 65 2.11 -1.22 9.17
C ASP A 65 3.64 -1.29 9.01
N PHE A 66 4.13 -1.36 7.77
CA PHE A 66 5.54 -1.58 7.47
C PHE A 66 6.19 -0.47 6.63
N GLU A 67 5.50 0.66 6.40
CA GLU A 67 6.04 1.83 5.66
C GLU A 67 7.40 2.31 6.21
N HIS A 68 7.63 2.15 7.51
CA HIS A 68 8.87 2.52 8.20
C HIS A 68 10.02 1.51 8.04
N ARG A 69 9.78 0.36 7.38
CA ARG A 69 10.74 -0.72 7.15
C ARG A 69 11.29 -0.73 5.71
N ILE A 70 10.74 0.09 4.82
CA ILE A 70 11.03 0.04 3.38
C ILE A 70 11.73 1.32 2.92
N ASN A 71 12.37 1.26 1.75
CA ASN A 71 13.03 2.44 1.18
C ASN A 71 12.01 3.54 0.86
N HIS A 72 12.36 4.77 1.20
CA HIS A 72 11.48 5.93 1.02
C HIS A 72 11.14 6.18 -0.45
N LEU A 73 12.07 5.92 -1.39
CA LEU A 73 11.79 6.07 -2.83
C LEU A 73 10.62 5.19 -3.29
N SER A 74 10.65 3.92 -2.89
CA SER A 74 9.58 2.96 -3.22
C SER A 74 8.27 3.32 -2.53
N LEU A 75 8.33 3.81 -1.29
CA LEU A 75 7.15 4.29 -0.57
C LEU A 75 6.49 5.46 -1.31
N VAL A 76 7.27 6.48 -1.70
CA VAL A 76 6.75 7.64 -2.44
C VAL A 76 6.09 7.21 -3.75
N GLU A 77 6.72 6.30 -4.49
CA GLU A 77 6.16 5.78 -5.73
C GLU A 77 4.80 5.08 -5.49
N MET A 78 4.69 4.25 -4.45
CA MET A 78 3.42 3.61 -4.09
C MET A 78 2.35 4.64 -3.71
N ILE A 79 2.70 5.64 -2.90
CA ILE A 79 1.77 6.71 -2.49
C ILE A 79 1.25 7.49 -3.70
N ILE A 80 2.11 7.81 -4.68
CA ILE A 80 1.68 8.48 -5.92
C ILE A 80 0.61 7.64 -6.63
N ILE A 81 0.83 6.34 -6.81
CA ILE A 81 -0.11 5.45 -7.50
C ILE A 81 -1.43 5.35 -6.73
N ILE A 82 -1.36 5.14 -5.42
CA ILE A 82 -2.55 5.02 -4.55
C ILE A 82 -3.37 6.32 -4.57
N SER A 83 -2.71 7.48 -4.58
CA SER A 83 -3.38 8.78 -4.61
C SER A 83 -4.16 9.05 -5.90
N GLN A 84 -3.81 8.39 -7.01
CA GLN A 84 -4.53 8.53 -8.29
C GLN A 84 -5.92 7.88 -8.25
N GLU A 85 -6.17 6.94 -7.35
CA GLU A 85 -7.49 6.34 -7.16
C GLU A 85 -8.47 7.30 -6.46
N VAL A 86 -7.92 8.28 -5.71
CA VAL A 86 -8.70 9.28 -5.00
C VAL A 86 -9.28 10.27 -6.02
N THR A 87 -10.46 9.94 -6.52
CA THR A 87 -11.21 10.72 -7.52
C THR A 87 -11.90 11.94 -6.91
N ASP A 88 -11.93 12.03 -5.58
CA ASP A 88 -12.60 13.06 -4.81
C ASP A 88 -11.55 14.06 -4.29
N TYR A 89 -11.53 15.26 -4.88
CA TYR A 89 -10.48 16.26 -4.67
C TYR A 89 -10.30 16.61 -3.17
N ASP A 90 -11.39 16.65 -2.39
CA ASP A 90 -11.35 16.97 -0.97
C ASP A 90 -10.71 15.86 -0.11
N LYS A 91 -11.01 14.59 -0.41
CA LYS A 91 -10.37 13.44 0.28
C LYS A 91 -8.91 13.27 -0.14
N ALA A 92 -8.58 13.57 -1.39
CA ALA A 92 -7.19 13.61 -1.86
C ALA A 92 -6.44 14.68 -1.06
N THR A 93 -7.01 15.86 -0.90
CA THR A 93 -6.41 16.97 -0.14
C THR A 93 -6.22 16.61 1.34
N GLU A 94 -7.15 15.86 1.95
CA GLU A 94 -7.02 15.40 3.35
C GLU A 94 -5.94 14.33 3.53
N LEU A 95 -5.84 13.35 2.61
CA LEU A 95 -4.76 12.37 2.59
C LEU A 95 -3.40 13.02 2.34
N PHE A 96 -3.31 13.97 1.39
CA PHE A 96 -2.11 14.74 1.14
C PHE A 96 -1.69 15.55 2.36
N LYS A 97 -2.61 16.24 3.06
CA LYS A 97 -2.30 16.97 4.30
C LYS A 97 -1.78 16.05 5.42
N LYS A 98 -2.39 14.88 5.61
CA LYS A 98 -1.95 13.89 6.61
C LYS A 98 -0.57 13.32 6.30
N THR A 99 -0.20 13.30 5.02
CA THR A 99 1.11 12.84 4.53
C THR A 99 2.13 14.00 4.48
N GLN A 100 1.68 15.24 4.33
CA GLN A 100 2.49 16.45 4.25
C GLN A 100 3.26 16.71 5.55
N ASP A 101 2.67 16.47 6.72
CA ASP A 101 3.39 16.58 8.01
C ASP A 101 4.55 15.57 8.15
N LYS A 102 4.51 14.47 7.40
CA LYS A 102 5.61 13.47 7.33
C LYS A 102 6.60 13.75 6.20
N VAL A 103 6.16 14.34 5.09
CA VAL A 103 6.99 14.57 3.88
C VAL A 103 7.73 15.92 3.90
N VAL A 104 7.20 16.94 4.57
CA VAL A 104 7.85 18.27 4.66
C VAL A 104 9.20 18.21 5.39
N LEU A 105 9.40 17.25 6.31
CA LEU A 105 10.69 17.05 6.99
C LEU A 105 11.82 16.56 6.06
N ILE A 106 11.49 16.02 4.88
CA ILE A 106 12.49 15.43 3.96
C ILE A 106 12.81 16.38 2.79
N PHE A 107 12.02 17.44 2.60
CA PHE A 107 12.33 18.48 1.61
C PHE A 107 13.21 19.62 2.17
N PHE A 108 13.56 19.60 3.46
CA PHE A 108 14.41 20.63 4.12
C PHE A 108 15.72 20.10 4.75
N LEU A 109 16.13 18.87 4.45
CA LEU A 109 17.46 18.34 4.74
C LEU A 109 18.12 17.87 3.44
#